data_AF-A0A4S8QHN0-F1
#
_entry.id   AF-A0A4S8QHN0-F1
#
_cell.length_a   1.000
_cell.length_b   1.000
_cell.length_c   1.000
_cell.angle_alpha   90.00
_cell.angle_beta   90.00
_cell.angle_gamma   90.00
#
_symmetry.space_group_name_H-M   'P 1'
#
loop_
_entity.id
_entity.type
_entity.pdbx_description
1 polymer ?
#
loop_
_entity_poly.entity_id
_entity_poly.type
_entity_poly.pdbx_seq_one_letter_code
_entity_poly.pdbx_strand_id
1 'polypeptide(L)'
;MFYSHEILTSRKHGIATVWLVATLGSKSSTKKITRKAILDVDVKKACNTILEPDAPMALRLQSNLLYGVSRVYGQQVGYVLSDTIHVEQNLRGLGKKLFGSLDLETVKVK
;
A
#
# COMPACT_ATOMS: atom_id res chain seq x y z
N MET A 1 20.69 5.45 -22.02
CA MET A 1 20.09 4.49 -21.07
C MET A 1 19.15 3.59 -21.86
N PHE A 2 19.25 2.25 -21.72
CA PHE A 2 18.48 1.27 -22.50
C PHE A 2 17.12 0.98 -21.85
N TYR A 3 16.28 2.00 -21.69
CA TYR A 3 14.92 1.83 -21.20
C TYR A 3 13.97 2.60 -22.11
N SER A 4 13.00 1.90 -22.71
CA SER A 4 11.92 2.61 -23.40
C SER A 4 11.14 3.39 -22.34
N HIS A 5 11.08 4.72 -22.48
CA HIS A 5 10.37 5.61 -21.57
C HIS A 5 8.90 5.21 -21.39
N GLU A 6 8.34 4.47 -22.34
CA GLU A 6 6.99 3.92 -22.29
C GLU A 6 6.77 2.98 -21.11
N ILE A 7 7.76 2.18 -20.70
CA ILE A 7 7.62 1.22 -19.59
C ILE A 7 7.48 1.96 -18.25
N LEU A 8 8.16 3.10 -18.10
CA LEU A 8 8.17 3.90 -16.88
C LEU A 8 7.07 4.97 -16.83
N THR A 9 6.50 5.32 -17.98
CA THR A 9 5.42 6.32 -18.10
C THR A 9 4.04 5.66 -18.16
N SER A 10 3.99 4.40 -18.58
CA SER A 10 2.78 3.59 -18.59
C SER A 10 2.29 3.29 -17.17
N ARG A 11 1.00 3.53 -16.92
CA ARG A 11 0.32 3.06 -15.70
C ARG A 11 -0.04 1.58 -15.73
N LYS A 12 0.30 0.84 -16.80
CA LYS A 12 0.03 -0.60 -16.87
C LYS A 12 0.62 -1.31 -15.64
N HIS A 13 -0.24 -2.03 -14.94
CA HIS A 13 0.10 -2.86 -13.77
C HIS A 13 0.83 -2.13 -12.62
N GLY A 14 0.74 -0.80 -12.55
CA GLY A 14 1.35 -0.04 -11.45
C GLY A 14 2.87 0.07 -11.48
N ILE A 15 3.54 -0.28 -12.59
CA ILE A 15 5.02 -0.28 -12.71
C ILE A 15 5.60 1.11 -12.49
N ALA A 16 4.94 2.17 -12.99
CA ALA A 16 5.35 3.55 -12.73
C ALA A 16 5.36 3.88 -11.24
N THR A 17 4.34 3.43 -10.49
CA THR A 17 4.27 3.61 -9.03
C THR A 17 5.37 2.83 -8.33
N VAL A 18 5.59 1.58 -8.72
CA VAL A 18 6.67 0.72 -8.20
C VAL A 18 8.04 1.36 -8.42
N TRP A 19 8.30 1.88 -9.62
CA TRP A 19 9.55 2.57 -9.95
C TRP A 19 9.76 3.81 -9.07
N LEU A 20 8.73 4.65 -8.92
CA LEU A 20 8.79 5.82 -8.06
C LEU A 20 9.06 5.44 -6.59
N VAL A 21 8.42 4.38 -6.09
CA VAL A 21 8.68 3.86 -4.73
C VAL A 21 10.11 3.32 -4.62
N ALA A 22 10.62 2.65 -5.65
CA ALA A 22 11.99 2.13 -5.67
C ALA A 22 13.04 3.25 -5.61
N THR A 23 12.89 4.29 -6.43
CA THR A 23 13.94 5.33 -6.60
C THR A 23 13.80 6.51 -5.66
N LEU A 24 12.58 6.98 -5.39
CA LEU A 24 12.32 8.20 -4.60
C LEU A 24 11.81 7.89 -3.20
N GLY A 25 11.31 6.65 -2.98
CA GLY A 25 10.66 6.27 -1.73
C GLY A 25 9.26 6.89 -1.57
N SER A 26 8.48 6.31 -0.66
CA SER A 26 7.08 6.68 -0.42
C SER A 26 6.88 8.06 0.20
N LYS A 27 7.92 8.65 0.81
CA LYS A 27 7.86 9.93 1.54
C LYS A 27 8.78 11.00 0.94
N SER A 28 9.02 10.99 -0.37
CA SER A 28 9.84 12.03 -1.00
C SER A 28 9.20 13.41 -0.85
N SER A 29 10.02 14.41 -0.51
CA SER A 29 9.65 15.83 -0.34
C SER A 29 8.99 16.44 -1.58
N THR A 30 9.29 15.91 -2.77
CA THR A 30 8.83 16.46 -4.06
C THR A 30 7.62 15.73 -4.66
N LYS A 31 7.32 14.49 -4.27
CA LYS A 31 6.12 13.74 -4.69
C LYS A 31 5.73 12.72 -3.62
N LYS A 32 4.72 13.04 -2.81
CA LYS A 32 4.05 12.05 -1.96
C LYS A 32 3.27 11.08 -2.84
N ILE A 33 3.67 9.81 -2.81
CA ILE A 33 2.89 8.75 -3.43
C ILE A 33 1.66 8.53 -2.53
N THR A 34 0.47 8.77 -3.08
CA THR A 34 -0.77 8.64 -2.31
C THR A 34 -0.99 7.19 -1.87
N ARG A 35 -1.50 6.97 -0.66
CA ARG A 35 -1.90 5.63 -0.16
C ARG A 35 -2.74 4.86 -1.19
N LYS A 36 -3.69 5.55 -1.85
CA LYS A 36 -4.52 4.97 -2.92
C LYS A 36 -3.70 4.42 -4.08
N ALA A 37 -2.67 5.14 -4.53
CA ALA A 37 -1.81 4.70 -5.63
C ALA A 37 -0.99 3.46 -5.25
N ILE A 38 -0.58 3.33 -3.98
CA ILE A 38 0.13 2.14 -3.46
C ILE A 38 -0.82 0.94 -3.37
N LEU A 39 -2.07 1.15 -2.92
CA LEU A 39 -3.07 0.10 -2.83
C LEU A 39 -3.58 -0.39 -4.19
N ASP A 40 -3.56 0.47 -5.21
CA ASP A 40 -3.96 0.16 -6.59
C ASP A 40 -2.94 -0.70 -7.35
N VAL A 41 -1.71 -0.85 -6.82
CA VAL A 41 -0.68 -1.70 -7.44
C VAL A 41 -1.02 -3.18 -7.24
N ASP A 42 -1.22 -3.88 -8.36
CA ASP A 42 -1.31 -5.33 -8.40
C ASP A 42 0.10 -5.94 -8.39
N VAL A 43 0.53 -6.37 -7.19
CA VAL A 43 1.86 -6.95 -6.96
C VAL A 43 2.11 -8.19 -7.82
N LYS A 44 1.10 -9.06 -8.01
CA LYS A 44 1.27 -10.31 -8.77
C LYS A 44 1.48 -10.01 -10.25
N LYS A 45 0.64 -9.14 -10.83
CA LYS A 45 0.79 -8.74 -12.24
C LYS A 45 2.06 -7.93 -12.48
N ALA A 46 2.47 -7.11 -11.52
CA ALA A 46 3.74 -6.39 -11.58
C ALA A 46 4.93 -7.35 -11.63
N CYS A 47 4.97 -8.37 -10.75
CA CYS A 47 6.01 -9.41 -10.79
C CYS A 47 6.04 -10.16 -12.12
N ASN A 48 4.89 -10.60 -12.63
CA ASN A 48 4.82 -11.31 -13.91
C ASN A 48 5.33 -10.43 -15.06
N THR A 49 4.96 -9.15 -15.10
CA THR A 49 5.43 -8.22 -16.15
C THR A 49 6.94 -7.95 -16.06
N ILE A 50 7.54 -8.04 -14.85
CA ILE A 50 8.99 -7.85 -14.67
C ILE A 50 9.75 -9.12 -15.08
N LEU A 51 9.21 -10.31 -14.78
CA LEU A 51 9.81 -11.60 -15.10
C LEU A 51 9.69 -11.95 -16.60
N GLU A 52 8.55 -11.63 -17.21
CA GLU A 52 8.24 -11.87 -18.62
C GLU A 52 7.95 -10.54 -19.31
N PRO A 53 8.98 -9.72 -19.61
CA PRO A 53 8.75 -8.42 -20.22
C PRO A 53 8.51 -8.54 -21.73
N ASP A 54 7.49 -7.86 -22.25
CA ASP A 54 7.17 -7.78 -23.69
C ASP A 54 8.31 -7.14 -24.53
N ALA A 55 9.23 -6.43 -23.87
CA ALA A 55 10.38 -5.78 -24.48
C ALA A 55 11.65 -6.02 -23.66
N PRO A 56 12.85 -6.09 -24.28
CA PRO A 56 14.08 -6.36 -23.57
C PRO A 56 14.36 -5.30 -22.51
N MET A 57 14.33 -5.73 -21.24
CA MET A 57 14.55 -4.87 -20.08
C MET A 57 15.94 -5.13 -19.50
N ALA A 58 16.74 -4.09 -19.25
CA ALA A 58 18.05 -4.32 -18.65
C ALA A 58 17.92 -4.86 -17.22
N LEU A 59 18.79 -5.81 -16.86
CA LEU A 59 18.77 -6.49 -15.55
C LEU A 59 18.79 -5.52 -14.36
N ARG A 60 19.51 -4.41 -14.47
CA ARG A 60 19.54 -3.35 -13.44
C ARG A 60 18.18 -2.69 -13.20
N LEU A 61 17.35 -2.56 -14.24
CA LEU A 61 15.99 -2.03 -14.09
C LEU A 61 15.08 -3.08 -13.47
N GLN A 62 15.18 -4.34 -13.90
CA GLN A 62 14.43 -5.45 -13.31
C GLN A 62 14.71 -5.57 -11.81
N SER A 63 15.99 -5.52 -11.40
CA SER A 63 16.36 -5.60 -9.97
C SER A 63 15.81 -4.42 -9.17
N ASN A 64 15.88 -3.20 -9.72
CA ASN A 64 15.33 -2.02 -9.05
C ASN A 64 13.79 -2.06 -8.94
N LEU A 65 13.10 -2.57 -9.97
CA LEU A 65 11.65 -2.76 -9.95
C LEU A 65 11.25 -3.80 -8.92
N LEU A 66 11.91 -4.97 -8.88
CA LEU A 66 11.65 -6.00 -7.86
C LEU A 66 11.86 -5.47 -6.43
N TYR A 67 12.91 -4.67 -6.23
CA TYR A 67 13.10 -3.97 -4.95
C TYR A 67 11.93 -3.04 -4.62
N GLY A 68 11.47 -2.26 -5.60
CA GLY A 68 10.27 -1.42 -5.47
C GLY A 68 9.01 -2.21 -5.12
N VAL A 69 8.79 -3.36 -5.75
CA VAL A 69 7.63 -4.22 -5.50
C VAL A 69 7.63 -4.70 -4.05
N SER A 70 8.76 -5.18 -3.55
CA SER A 70 8.90 -5.61 -2.15
C SER A 70 8.57 -4.47 -1.18
N ARG A 71 8.98 -3.23 -1.48
CA ARG A 71 8.64 -2.06 -0.66
C ARG A 71 7.15 -1.74 -0.72
N VAL A 72 6.54 -1.74 -1.90
CA VAL A 72 5.10 -1.52 -2.09
C VAL A 72 4.29 -2.52 -1.28
N TYR A 73 4.63 -3.81 -1.38
CA TYR A 73 3.98 -4.87 -0.64
C TYR A 73 4.09 -4.66 0.88
N GLY A 74 5.28 -4.33 1.39
CA GLY A 74 5.47 -4.02 2.80
C GLY A 74 4.60 -2.83 3.28
N GLN A 75 4.40 -1.82 2.43
CA GLN A 75 3.50 -0.71 2.75
C GLN A 75 2.02 -1.11 2.73
N GLN A 76 1.61 -1.93 1.77
CA GLN A 76 0.24 -2.45 1.71
C GLN A 76 -0.10 -3.24 2.99
N VAL A 77 0.79 -4.13 3.42
CA VAL A 77 0.62 -4.88 4.68
C VAL A 77 0.59 -3.94 5.89
N GLY A 78 1.50 -2.95 5.95
CA GLY A 78 1.49 -1.95 7.01
C GLY A 78 0.20 -1.13 7.08
N TYR A 79 -0.41 -0.84 5.93
CA TYR A 79 -1.72 -0.19 5.85
C TYR A 79 -2.84 -1.06 6.41
N VAL A 80 -2.90 -2.34 6.02
CA VAL A 80 -3.88 -3.29 6.55
C VAL A 80 -3.76 -3.46 8.06
N LEU A 81 -2.54 -3.59 8.58
CA LEU A 81 -2.29 -3.68 10.01
C LEU A 81 -2.77 -2.41 10.76
N SER A 82 -2.41 -1.23 10.26
CA SER A 82 -2.84 0.04 10.85
C SER A 82 -4.37 0.17 10.85
N ASP A 83 -5.03 -0.22 9.76
CA ASP A 83 -6.48 -0.13 9.64
C ASP A 83 -7.15 -1.14 10.60
N THR A 84 -6.56 -2.32 10.79
CA THR A 84 -7.03 -3.34 11.75
C THR A 84 -6.91 -2.84 13.19
N ILE A 85 -5.78 -2.22 13.54
CA ILE A 85 -5.56 -1.63 14.87
C ILE A 85 -6.58 -0.52 15.13
N HIS A 86 -6.84 0.35 14.15
CA HIS A 86 -7.85 1.40 14.30
C HIS A 86 -9.26 0.83 14.50
N VAL A 87 -9.64 -0.19 13.74
CA VAL A 87 -10.95 -0.87 13.91
C VAL A 87 -11.05 -1.49 15.31
N GLU A 88 -9.99 -2.15 15.77
CA GLU A 88 -9.94 -2.78 17.09
C GLU A 88 -10.10 -1.75 18.22
N GLN A 89 -9.37 -0.63 18.14
CA GLN A 89 -9.48 0.47 19.11
C GLN A 89 -10.89 1.09 19.12
N ASN A 90 -11.48 1.29 17.94
CA ASN A 90 -12.83 1.83 17.80
C ASN A 90 -13.88 0.87 18.39
N LEU A 91 -13.76 -0.43 18.14
CA LEU A 91 -14.66 -1.44 18.70
C LEU A 91 -14.53 -1.53 20.22
N ARG A 92 -13.31 -1.47 20.76
CA ARG A 92 -13.09 -1.41 22.22
C ARG A 92 -13.69 -0.15 22.84
N GLY A 93 -13.53 1.00 22.19
CA GLY A 93 -14.13 2.26 22.62
C GLY A 93 -15.66 2.21 22.62
N LEU A 94 -16.26 1.66 21.56
CA LEU A 94 -17.69 1.46 21.43
C LEU A 94 -18.23 0.47 22.47
N GLY A 95 -17.55 -0.66 22.68
CA GLY A 95 -17.89 -1.65 23.70
C GLY A 95 -17.90 -1.05 25.10
N LYS A 96 -16.90 -0.23 25.47
CA LYS A 96 -16.90 0.50 26.74
C LYS A 96 -18.07 1.46 26.87
N LYS A 97 -18.46 2.14 25.78
CA LYS A 97 -19.60 3.08 25.77
C LYS A 97 -20.94 2.36 25.92
N LEU A 98 -21.09 1.19 25.30
CA LEU A 98 -22.29 0.34 25.42
C LEU A 98 -22.40 -0.33 26.80
N PHE A 99 -21.31 -0.91 27.32
CA PHE A 99 -21.34 -1.51 28.67
C PHE A 99 -21.50 -0.46 29.78
N GLY A 100 -20.86 0.71 29.66
CA GLY A 100 -21.09 1.81 30.60
C GLY A 100 -22.49 2.42 30.53
N SER A 101 -23.21 2.23 29.43
CA SER A 101 -24.62 2.63 29.28
C SER A 101 -25.58 1.63 29.95
N LEU A 102 -25.23 0.34 30.00
CA LEU A 102 -26.07 -0.71 30.59
C LEU A 102 -26.05 -0.68 32.14
N ASP A 103 -24.96 -0.19 32.74
CA ASP A 103 -24.87 0.01 34.20
C ASP A 103 -25.67 1.23 34.71
N LEU A 104 -26.11 2.14 33.83
CA LEU A 104 -26.91 3.31 34.23
C LEU A 104 -28.42 3.10 34.15
N GLU A 105 -28.91 2.04 33.50
CA GLU A 105 -30.36 1.75 33.42
C GLU A 105 -30.87 0.90 34.60
N THR A 106 -30.01 0.23 35.37
CA THR A 106 -30.44 -0.59 36.52
C THR A 106 -30.60 0.18 37.84
N VAL A 107 -30.19 1.46 37.91
CA VAL A 107 -30.17 2.25 39.16
C VAL A 107 -31.39 3.19 39.32
N LYS A 108 -32.36 3.17 38.40
CA LYS A 108 -33.51 4.09 38.44
C LYS A 108 -34.86 3.38 38.46
N VAL A 109 -35.13 2.62 39.51
CA VAL A 109 -36.52 2.34 39.92
C VAL A 109 -36.65 2.70 41.40
N LYS A 110 -37.40 3.78 41.62
CA LYS A 110 -37.85 4.32 42.90
C LYS A 110 -39.09 3.57 43.37
#